data_AF-A0A8J1MDL7-F1
#
_entry.id   AF-A0A8J1MDL7-F1
#
_cell.length_a   1.000
_cell.length_b   1.000
_cell.length_c   1.000
_cell.angle_alpha   90.00
_cell.angle_beta   90.00
_cell.angle_gamma   90.00
#
_symmetry.space_group_name_H-M   'P 1'
#
loop_
_entity.id
_entity.type
_entity.pdbx_description
1 polymer ?
#
loop_
_entity_poly.entity_id
_entity_poly.type
_entity_poly.pdbx_seq_one_letter_code
_entity_poly.pdbx_strand_id
1 'polypeptide(L)'
;MSFHDISQTTTRCATPFGFLDEERKRILETVQTTSYLTTSQPEQQKNLQKQFEATSRKELNLTLHLSTLTEYVKAARIPRGLRISLEPILCKNNKDFRDKWHQILDKCSLDLMTLTLQALQNEIQITTQEIHKIKCEIKTELTGEALTEYLNKVQVDLAILGESTIQRKLQKFRRDTLDYERDQVYTWAQLRRETRRGPGSGRHQPRDRRREVTSSAGSSDWRRGDTSDSSVEADSRSTRPAENRSVFPQVTSAPEGGGGAKGKKKQPACVEDSRGASNNSTQRDREYPLRTRR
;
A
#
# COMPACT_ATOMS: atom_id res chain seq x y z
N MET A 1 -34.36 -38.22 -40.95
CA MET A 1 -33.13 -38.06 -41.74
C MET A 1 -32.03 -37.63 -40.81
N SER A 2 -30.98 -38.43 -40.68
CA SER A 2 -29.86 -38.20 -39.76
C SER A 2 -28.75 -37.38 -40.43
N PHE A 3 -27.87 -36.78 -39.63
CA PHE A 3 -26.65 -36.12 -40.13
C PHE A 3 -25.76 -37.05 -40.96
N HIS A 4 -25.83 -38.35 -40.70
CA HIS A 4 -25.12 -39.36 -41.48
C HIS A 4 -25.70 -39.47 -42.90
N ASP A 5 -27.03 -39.44 -43.04
CA ASP A 5 -27.71 -39.49 -44.34
C ASP A 5 -27.36 -38.26 -45.19
N ILE A 6 -27.27 -37.07 -44.57
CA ILE A 6 -26.92 -35.81 -45.24
C ILE A 6 -25.45 -35.86 -45.72
N SER A 7 -24.54 -36.42 -44.93
CA SER A 7 -23.11 -36.49 -45.28
C SER A 7 -22.78 -37.38 -46.49
N GLN A 8 -23.69 -38.30 -46.86
CA GLN A 8 -23.52 -39.20 -48.01
C GLN A 8 -24.15 -38.66 -49.30
N THR A 9 -24.87 -37.53 -49.25
CA THR A 9 -25.56 -36.97 -50.43
C THR A 9 -24.65 -36.30 -51.45
N THR A 10 -23.38 -36.04 -51.12
CA THR A 10 -22.42 -35.41 -52.03
C THR A 10 -21.02 -35.99 -51.85
N THR A 11 -20.42 -36.42 -52.96
CA THR A 11 -19.02 -36.87 -53.04
C THR A 11 -18.04 -35.72 -53.31
N ARG A 12 -18.52 -34.47 -53.38
CA ARG A 12 -17.65 -33.30 -53.57
C ARG A 12 -17.12 -32.79 -52.24
N CYS A 13 -15.90 -33.22 -51.90
CA CYS A 13 -15.10 -32.59 -50.86
C CYS A 13 -14.28 -31.43 -51.46
N ALA A 14 -14.08 -30.35 -50.72
CA ALA A 14 -13.12 -29.32 -51.10
C ALA A 14 -11.72 -29.94 -51.17
N THR A 15 -10.99 -29.73 -52.26
CA THR A 15 -9.56 -30.04 -52.35
C THR A 15 -8.81 -29.03 -51.47
N PRO A 16 -8.18 -29.44 -50.37
CA PRO A 16 -7.40 -28.50 -49.56
C PRO A 16 -6.14 -28.11 -50.35
N PHE A 17 -6.07 -26.85 -50.77
CA PHE A 17 -4.84 -26.27 -51.27
C PHE A 17 -3.88 -26.10 -50.08
N GLY A 18 -2.80 -26.86 -50.06
CA GLY A 18 -1.77 -26.80 -49.03
C GLY A 18 -0.46 -26.32 -49.65
N PHE A 19 0.11 -25.26 -49.10
CA PHE A 19 1.45 -24.81 -49.48
C PHE A 19 2.49 -25.89 -49.14
N LEU A 20 3.34 -26.23 -50.10
CA LEU A 20 4.54 -27.04 -49.89
C LEU A 20 5.52 -26.29 -48.97
N ASP A 21 6.34 -27.01 -48.21
CA ASP A 21 7.26 -26.39 -47.22
C ASP A 21 8.23 -25.38 -47.86
N GLU A 22 8.60 -25.60 -49.11
CA GLU A 22 9.42 -24.67 -49.90
C GLU A 22 8.67 -23.39 -50.26
N GLU A 23 7.39 -23.50 -50.58
CA GLU A 23 6.53 -22.37 -50.89
C GLU A 23 6.22 -21.56 -49.63
N ARG A 24 6.03 -22.23 -48.48
CA ARG A 24 5.93 -21.60 -47.16
C ARG A 24 7.19 -20.82 -46.81
N LYS A 25 8.38 -21.41 -47.03
CA LYS A 25 9.65 -20.71 -46.83
C LYS A 25 9.77 -19.48 -47.73
N ARG A 26 9.45 -19.61 -49.02
CA ARG A 26 9.50 -18.49 -49.96
C ARG A 26 8.53 -17.37 -49.58
N ILE A 27 7.31 -17.71 -49.17
CA ILE A 27 6.32 -16.74 -48.66
C ILE A 27 6.84 -16.08 -47.38
N LEU A 28 7.40 -16.83 -46.43
CA LEU A 28 7.97 -16.29 -45.19
C LEU A 28 9.17 -15.36 -45.44
N GLU A 29 10.08 -15.69 -46.36
CA GLU A 29 11.22 -14.84 -46.73
C GLU A 29 10.77 -13.54 -47.43
N THR A 30 9.72 -13.62 -48.25
CA THR A 30 9.12 -12.44 -48.91
C THR A 30 8.37 -11.54 -47.91
N VAL A 31 7.79 -12.14 -46.86
CA VAL A 31 7.14 -11.40 -45.75
C VAL A 31 8.19 -10.81 -44.78
N GLN A 32 9.32 -11.48 -44.54
CA GLN A 32 10.39 -10.95 -43.69
C GLN A 32 11.10 -9.75 -44.33
N THR A 33 11.23 -9.71 -45.65
CA THR A 33 11.78 -8.55 -46.38
C THR A 33 10.82 -7.35 -46.40
N THR A 34 9.55 -7.55 -46.08
CA THR A 34 8.55 -6.51 -45.83
C THR A 34 8.32 -6.27 -44.33
N SER A 35 9.40 -6.31 -43.54
CA SER A 35 9.36 -5.99 -42.10
C SER A 35 9.20 -4.48 -41.86
N TYR A 36 7.96 -4.00 -41.96
CA TYR A 36 7.49 -2.74 -41.35
C TYR A 36 7.40 -2.82 -39.81
N LEU A 37 7.88 -3.93 -39.21
CA LEU A 37 7.97 -4.18 -37.77
C LEU A 37 9.36 -3.83 -37.20
N THR A 38 10.07 -2.89 -37.81
CA THR A 38 11.11 -2.18 -37.05
C THR A 38 10.34 -1.25 -36.10
N THR A 39 10.19 -1.66 -34.84
CA THR A 39 9.78 -0.77 -33.75
C THR A 39 10.47 0.56 -33.97
N SER A 40 9.69 1.60 -34.26
CA SER A 40 10.25 2.92 -34.54
C SER A 40 11.09 3.32 -33.33
N GLN A 41 12.37 3.63 -33.53
CA GLN A 41 13.29 4.14 -32.50
C GLN A 41 12.64 5.13 -31.49
N PRO A 42 11.75 6.07 -31.90
CA PRO A 42 11.07 6.96 -30.96
C PRO A 42 10.14 6.27 -29.94
N GLU A 43 9.58 5.09 -30.21
CA GLU A 43 8.74 4.38 -29.25
C GLU A 43 9.55 3.73 -28.14
N GLN A 44 10.69 3.12 -28.48
CA GLN A 44 11.60 2.51 -27.50
C GLN A 44 12.18 3.56 -26.55
N GLN A 45 12.62 4.70 -27.08
CA GLN A 45 13.10 5.84 -26.31
C GLN A 45 12.02 6.40 -25.36
N LYS A 46 10.79 6.57 -25.83
CA LYS A 46 9.65 7.01 -24.98
C LYS A 46 9.35 6.02 -23.87
N ASN A 47 9.46 4.71 -24.15
CA ASN A 47 9.24 3.67 -23.14
C ASN A 47 10.32 3.70 -22.05
N LEU A 48 11.59 3.88 -22.42
CA LEU A 48 12.69 4.04 -21.45
C LEU A 48 12.52 5.28 -20.56
N GLN A 49 12.12 6.41 -21.15
CA GLN A 49 11.81 7.63 -20.38
C GLN A 49 10.66 7.41 -19.38
N LYS A 50 9.56 6.81 -19.81
CA LYS A 50 8.43 6.47 -18.91
C LYS A 50 8.86 5.54 -17.78
N GLN A 51 9.69 4.53 -18.09
CA GLN A 51 10.23 3.62 -17.08
C GLN A 51 11.13 4.36 -16.10
N PHE A 52 12.03 5.22 -16.58
CA PHE A 52 12.89 6.05 -15.72
C PHE A 52 12.08 6.92 -14.76
N GLU A 53 11.04 7.59 -15.25
CA GLU A 53 10.14 8.40 -14.42
C GLU A 53 9.40 7.56 -13.38
N ALA A 54 8.83 6.42 -13.79
CA ALA A 54 8.09 5.54 -12.90
C ALA A 54 9.00 4.98 -11.79
N THR A 55 10.19 4.50 -12.15
CA THR A 55 11.16 3.96 -11.19
C THR A 55 11.72 5.04 -10.28
N SER A 56 11.96 6.26 -10.77
CA SER A 56 12.39 7.39 -9.95
C SER A 56 11.31 7.85 -8.96
N ARG A 57 10.04 7.88 -9.39
CA ARG A 57 8.91 8.14 -8.49
C ARG A 57 8.78 7.04 -7.43
N LYS A 58 9.03 5.77 -7.80
CA LYS A 58 9.03 4.65 -6.86
C LYS A 58 10.12 4.83 -5.80
N GLU A 59 11.36 5.10 -6.21
CA GLU A 59 12.49 5.34 -5.30
C GLU A 59 12.19 6.48 -4.32
N LEU A 60 11.72 7.64 -4.82
CA LEU A 60 11.36 8.77 -3.97
C LEU A 60 10.31 8.37 -2.92
N ASN A 61 9.26 7.66 -3.33
CA ASN A 61 8.20 7.22 -2.42
C ASN A 61 8.72 6.22 -1.36
N LEU A 62 9.58 5.29 -1.76
CA LEU A 62 10.22 4.34 -0.84
C LEU A 62 11.11 5.07 0.16
N THR A 63 11.96 5.99 -0.30
CA THR A 63 12.87 6.78 0.54
C THR A 63 12.11 7.66 1.53
N LEU A 64 11.05 8.34 1.08
CA LEU A 64 10.17 9.12 1.96
C LEU A 64 9.40 8.22 2.93
N HIS A 65 9.02 7.01 2.52
CA HIS A 65 8.38 6.05 3.42
C HIS A 65 9.33 5.57 4.51
N LEU A 66 10.56 5.17 4.13
CA LEU A 66 11.62 4.76 5.04
C LEU A 66 11.90 5.87 6.06
N SER A 67 12.23 7.07 5.59
CA SER A 67 12.55 8.22 6.45
C SER A 67 11.42 8.51 7.45
N THR A 68 10.18 8.56 7.00
CA THR A 68 9.04 8.82 7.90
C THR A 68 8.84 7.68 8.91
N LEU A 69 8.94 6.42 8.46
CA LEU A 69 8.77 5.28 9.34
C LEU A 69 9.89 5.21 10.39
N THR A 70 11.12 5.59 10.03
CA THR A 70 12.23 5.73 10.96
C THR A 70 11.93 6.74 12.06
N GLU A 71 11.34 7.90 11.74
CA GLU A 71 10.96 8.89 12.76
C GLU A 71 9.88 8.36 13.70
N TYR A 72 8.93 7.56 13.21
CA TYR A 72 7.96 6.87 14.07
C TYR A 72 8.64 5.89 15.03
N VAL A 73 9.58 5.06 14.53
CA VAL A 73 10.32 4.09 15.37
C VAL A 73 11.17 4.82 16.42
N LYS A 74 11.93 5.85 16.04
CA LYS A 74 12.74 6.66 16.96
C LYS A 74 11.91 7.28 18.09
N ALA A 75 10.69 7.73 17.77
CA ALA A 75 9.77 8.30 18.74
C ALA A 75 8.97 7.24 19.53
N ALA A 76 9.16 5.94 19.26
CA ALA A 76 8.35 4.84 19.79
C ALA A 76 6.83 5.04 19.57
N ARG A 77 6.45 5.57 18.40
CA ARG A 77 5.06 5.87 18.03
C ARG A 77 4.57 4.95 16.94
N ILE A 78 3.35 4.45 17.11
CA ILE A 78 2.70 3.59 16.12
C ILE A 78 1.66 4.41 15.34
N PRO A 79 1.77 4.50 14.00
CA PRO A 79 0.79 5.19 13.17
C PRO A 79 -0.61 4.61 13.36
N ARG A 80 -1.65 5.44 13.33
CA ARG A 80 -3.05 5.00 13.56
C ARG A 80 -3.47 3.77 12.74
N GLY A 81 -3.00 3.66 11.50
CA GLY A 81 -3.33 2.55 10.60
C GLY A 81 -2.63 1.23 10.92
N LEU A 82 -1.61 1.23 11.79
CA LEU A 82 -0.86 0.05 12.22
C LEU A 82 -1.14 -0.35 13.67
N ARG A 83 -1.93 0.44 14.41
CA ARG A 83 -2.29 0.12 15.80
C ARG A 83 -3.21 -1.10 15.84
N ILE A 84 -2.85 -2.08 16.66
CA ILE A 84 -3.66 -3.28 16.87
C ILE A 84 -4.62 -3.01 18.04
N SER A 85 -5.92 -2.98 17.78
CA SER A 85 -6.95 -2.73 18.81
C SER A 85 -7.66 -4.00 19.29
N LEU A 86 -7.03 -5.16 19.10
CA LEU A 86 -7.58 -6.46 19.49
C LEU A 86 -7.40 -6.66 20.98
N GLU A 87 -8.50 -6.86 21.70
CA GLU A 87 -8.48 -7.10 23.14
C GLU A 87 -9.18 -8.42 23.49
N PRO A 88 -8.65 -9.21 24.45
CA PRO A 88 -9.30 -10.44 24.89
C PRO A 88 -10.63 -10.16 25.56
N ILE A 89 -11.67 -10.90 25.19
CA ILE A 89 -13.02 -10.71 25.75
C ILE A 89 -13.08 -11.08 27.23
N LEU A 90 -12.33 -12.11 27.62
CA LEU A 90 -12.35 -12.72 28.96
C LEU A 90 -11.87 -11.76 30.07
N CYS A 91 -10.99 -10.80 29.75
CA CYS A 91 -10.33 -9.94 30.74
C CYS A 91 -10.62 -8.45 30.56
N LYS A 92 -11.72 -8.08 29.87
CA LYS A 92 -12.03 -6.68 29.53
C LYS A 92 -12.13 -5.73 30.73
N ASN A 93 -12.54 -6.24 31.89
CA ASN A 93 -12.73 -5.41 33.08
C ASN A 93 -11.45 -5.22 33.90
N ASN A 94 -10.39 -5.98 33.62
CA ASN A 94 -9.11 -5.86 34.31
C ASN A 94 -8.21 -4.87 33.55
N LYS A 95 -8.11 -3.64 34.07
CA LYS A 95 -7.31 -2.57 33.47
C LYS A 95 -5.82 -2.96 33.37
N ASP A 96 -5.23 -3.49 34.43
CA ASP A 96 -3.81 -3.85 34.47
C ASP A 96 -3.47 -4.93 33.42
N PHE A 97 -4.38 -5.88 33.21
CA PHE A 97 -4.22 -6.89 32.16
C PHE A 97 -4.27 -6.26 30.77
N ARG A 98 -5.22 -5.34 30.51
CA ARG A 98 -5.34 -4.64 29.22
C ARG A 98 -4.11 -3.78 28.93
N ASP A 99 -3.61 -3.07 29.93
CA ASP A 99 -2.42 -2.23 29.78
C ASP A 99 -1.19 -3.08 29.43
N LYS A 100 -0.99 -4.22 30.11
CA LYS A 100 0.08 -5.17 29.76
C LYS A 100 -0.10 -5.78 28.36
N TRP A 101 -1.34 -6.10 27.99
CA TRP A 101 -1.65 -6.64 26.66
C TRP A 101 -1.30 -5.64 25.55
N HIS A 102 -1.70 -4.38 25.72
CA HIS A 102 -1.38 -3.30 24.81
C HIS A 102 0.12 -3.06 24.70
N GLN A 103 0.87 -3.10 25.80
CA GLN A 103 2.33 -2.99 25.78
C GLN A 103 3.00 -4.10 24.95
N ILE A 104 2.49 -5.34 25.01
CA ILE A 104 2.99 -6.45 24.19
C ILE A 104 2.71 -6.19 22.71
N LEU A 105 1.47 -5.78 22.37
CA LEU A 105 1.10 -5.46 20.99
C LEU A 105 1.89 -4.29 20.42
N ASP A 106 2.15 -3.26 21.24
CA ASP A 106 2.93 -2.11 20.84
C ASP A 106 4.38 -2.49 20.55
N LYS A 107 4.97 -3.32 21.42
CA LYS A 107 6.31 -3.88 21.18
C LYS A 107 6.35 -4.65 19.86
N CYS A 108 5.41 -5.57 19.64
CA CYS A 108 5.33 -6.31 18.37
C CYS A 108 5.16 -5.38 17.17
N SER A 109 4.36 -4.31 17.30
CA SER A 109 4.15 -3.35 16.23
C SER A 109 5.44 -2.59 15.87
N LEU A 110 6.21 -2.17 16.87
CA LEU A 110 7.52 -1.53 16.68
C LEU A 110 8.53 -2.48 16.03
N ASP A 111 8.55 -3.76 16.44
CA ASP A 111 9.40 -4.78 15.83
C ASP A 111 9.03 -5.00 14.35
N LEU A 112 7.74 -5.08 14.03
CA LEU A 112 7.25 -5.19 12.64
C LEU A 112 7.58 -3.95 11.79
N MET A 113 7.49 -2.75 12.37
CA MET A 113 7.92 -1.52 11.71
C MET A 113 9.42 -1.56 11.42
N THR A 114 10.24 -2.05 12.35
CA THR A 114 11.69 -2.19 12.18
C THR A 114 12.03 -3.21 11.09
N LEU A 115 11.33 -4.35 11.06
CA LEU A 115 11.43 -5.33 9.97
C LEU A 115 11.09 -4.69 8.61
N THR A 116 10.06 -3.85 8.58
CA THR A 116 9.66 -3.12 7.36
C THR A 116 10.74 -2.12 6.93
N LEU A 117 11.40 -1.42 7.86
CA LEU A 117 12.53 -0.53 7.54
C LEU A 117 13.66 -1.29 6.84
N GLN A 118 14.00 -2.49 7.33
CA GLN A 118 15.03 -3.33 6.71
C GLN A 118 14.64 -3.75 5.29
N ALA A 119 13.38 -4.15 5.07
CA ALA A 119 12.90 -4.50 3.74
C ALA A 119 12.95 -3.30 2.78
N LEU A 120 12.52 -2.12 3.25
CA LEU A 120 12.55 -0.87 2.48
C LEU A 120 13.98 -0.47 2.08
N GLN A 121 14.97 -0.63 2.97
CA GLN A 121 16.37 -0.34 2.66
C GLN A 121 16.87 -1.20 1.49
N ASN A 122 16.58 -2.50 1.51
CA ASN A 122 16.95 -3.40 0.42
C ASN A 122 16.26 -3.02 -0.89
N GLU A 123 14.96 -2.70 -0.84
CA GLU A 123 14.21 -2.32 -2.04
C GLU A 123 14.70 -0.99 -2.65
N ILE A 124 15.08 -0.01 -1.83
CA ILE A 124 15.68 1.25 -2.28
C ILE A 124 17.01 0.97 -3.00
N GLN A 125 17.86 0.10 -2.45
CA GLN A 125 19.14 -0.26 -3.09
C GLN A 125 18.92 -0.88 -4.48
N ILE A 126 17.99 -1.84 -4.59
CA ILE A 126 17.63 -2.48 -5.87
C ILE A 126 17.10 -1.43 -6.86
N THR A 127 16.14 -0.62 -6.43
CA THR A 127 15.52 0.41 -7.29
C THR A 127 16.55 1.46 -7.74
N THR A 128 17.51 1.81 -6.89
CA THR A 128 18.59 2.75 -7.25
C THR A 128 19.51 2.17 -8.34
N GLN A 129 19.81 0.87 -8.27
CA GLN A 129 20.58 0.19 -9.32
C GLN A 129 19.82 0.15 -10.64
N GLU A 130 18.51 -0.11 -10.61
CA GLU A 130 17.64 -0.06 -11.78
C GLU A 130 17.61 1.34 -12.41
N ILE A 131 17.44 2.40 -11.62
CA ILE A 131 17.52 3.79 -12.07
C ILE A 131 18.86 4.07 -12.75
N HIS A 132 19.96 3.63 -12.14
CA HIS A 132 21.29 3.81 -12.72
C HIS A 132 21.42 3.13 -14.07
N LYS A 133 20.94 1.87 -14.20
CA LYS A 133 20.93 1.12 -15.45
C LYS A 133 20.13 1.84 -16.54
N ILE A 134 18.87 2.20 -16.26
CA ILE A 134 18.00 2.90 -17.22
C ILE A 134 18.59 4.25 -17.61
N LYS A 135 19.18 4.98 -16.66
CA LYS A 135 19.85 6.26 -16.93
C LYS A 135 21.04 6.11 -17.87
N CYS A 136 21.80 5.00 -17.77
CA CYS A 136 22.87 4.69 -18.72
C CYS A 136 22.33 4.38 -20.12
N GLU A 137 21.22 3.64 -20.23
CA GLU A 137 20.57 3.35 -21.51
C GLU A 137 20.07 4.64 -22.18
N ILE A 138 19.37 5.52 -21.44
CA ILE A 138 18.90 6.82 -21.97
C ILE A 138 20.08 7.70 -22.43
N LYS A 139 21.21 7.68 -21.73
CA LYS A 139 22.43 8.41 -22.12
C LYS A 139 23.00 7.96 -23.46
N THR A 140 22.81 6.70 -23.84
CA THR A 140 23.29 6.19 -25.14
C THR A 140 22.39 6.60 -26.30
N GLU A 141 21.12 6.90 -26.03
CA GLU A 141 20.12 7.23 -27.05
C GLU A 141 19.89 8.74 -27.25
N LEU A 142 20.14 9.57 -26.23
CA LEU A 142 19.94 11.03 -26.30
C LEU A 142 21.23 11.81 -26.53
N THR A 143 21.09 12.92 -27.26
CA THR A 143 22.11 13.97 -27.30
C THR A 143 22.26 14.65 -25.93
N GLY A 144 23.45 15.19 -25.64
CA GLY A 144 23.78 15.74 -24.32
C GLY A 144 22.82 16.84 -23.84
N GLU A 145 22.47 17.80 -24.71
CA GLU A 145 21.55 18.89 -24.34
C GLU A 145 20.14 18.38 -24.05
N ALA A 146 19.56 17.57 -24.94
CA ALA A 146 18.23 17.00 -24.77
C ALA A 146 18.14 16.12 -23.49
N LEU A 147 19.22 15.39 -23.18
CA LEU A 147 19.31 14.59 -21.95
C LEU A 147 19.26 15.48 -20.71
N THR A 148 20.03 16.57 -20.69
CA THR A 148 20.06 17.46 -19.52
C THR A 148 18.72 18.14 -19.27
N GLU A 149 18.05 18.60 -20.32
CA GLU A 149 16.71 19.19 -20.22
C GLU A 149 15.70 18.18 -19.69
N TYR A 150 15.70 16.96 -20.23
CA TYR A 150 14.84 15.87 -19.78
C TYR A 150 15.06 15.53 -18.30
N LEU A 151 16.31 15.32 -17.88
CA LEU A 151 16.63 15.00 -16.49
C LEU A 151 16.24 16.13 -15.52
N ASN A 152 16.44 17.39 -15.92
CA ASN A 152 16.03 18.54 -15.13
C ASN A 152 14.50 18.59 -14.98
N LYS A 153 13.74 18.34 -16.06
CA LYS A 153 12.28 18.27 -16.01
C LYS A 153 11.81 17.20 -15.02
N VAL A 154 12.34 15.98 -15.12
CA VAL A 154 11.98 14.90 -14.19
C VAL A 154 12.34 15.26 -12.75
N GLN A 155 13.49 15.90 -12.53
CA GLN A 155 13.92 16.33 -11.20
C GLN A 155 12.96 17.36 -10.58
N VAL A 156 12.47 18.31 -11.37
CA VAL A 156 11.47 19.30 -10.92
C VAL A 156 10.16 18.62 -10.54
N ASP A 157 9.67 17.71 -11.39
CA ASP A 157 8.43 16.96 -11.12
C ASP A 157 8.54 16.11 -9.84
N LEU A 158 9.70 15.48 -9.62
CA LEU A 158 9.98 14.72 -8.41
C LEU A 158 10.06 15.61 -7.16
N ALA A 159 10.62 16.82 -7.27
CA ALA A 159 10.67 17.76 -6.15
C ALA A 159 9.25 18.18 -5.70
N ILE A 160 8.37 18.52 -6.66
CA ILE A 160 6.97 18.88 -6.38
C ILE A 160 6.22 17.71 -5.72
N LEU A 161 6.37 16.50 -6.28
CA LEU A 161 5.77 15.29 -5.71
C LEU A 161 6.31 15.01 -4.30
N GLY A 162 7.61 15.19 -4.09
CA GLY A 162 8.29 14.99 -2.82
C GLY A 162 7.74 15.91 -1.75
N GLU A 163 7.66 17.21 -2.03
CA GLU A 163 7.15 18.21 -1.08
C GLU A 163 5.70 17.92 -0.68
N SER A 164 4.81 17.69 -1.64
CA SER A 164 3.40 17.37 -1.35
C SER A 164 3.24 16.08 -0.53
N THR A 165 4.14 15.12 -0.71
CA THR A 165 4.13 13.85 0.02
C THR A 165 4.68 14.03 1.44
N ILE A 166 5.76 14.80 1.61
CA ILE A 166 6.33 15.15 2.91
C ILE A 166 5.29 15.89 3.75
N GLN A 167 4.64 16.92 3.20
CA GLN A 167 3.62 17.70 3.93
C GLN A 167 2.49 16.80 4.46
N ARG A 168 1.97 15.88 3.63
CA ARG A 168 0.95 14.90 4.06
C ARG A 168 1.46 13.96 5.15
N LYS A 169 2.72 13.50 5.06
CA LYS A 169 3.33 12.63 6.07
C LYS A 169 3.56 13.37 7.39
N LEU A 170 4.03 14.61 7.36
CA LEU A 170 4.17 15.48 8.53
C LEU A 170 2.83 15.75 9.22
N GLN A 171 1.77 16.03 8.46
CA GLN A 171 0.44 16.21 9.01
C GLN A 171 -0.06 14.94 9.73
N LYS A 172 0.18 13.76 9.14
CA LYS A 172 -0.15 12.47 9.78
C LYS A 172 0.68 12.26 11.05
N PHE A 173 1.99 12.51 11.01
CA PHE A 173 2.87 12.36 12.16
C PHE A 173 2.48 13.31 13.32
N ARG A 174 2.19 14.58 13.02
CA ARG A 174 1.68 15.54 14.01
C ARG A 174 0.38 15.08 14.62
N ARG A 175 -0.57 14.63 13.79
CA ARG A 175 -1.85 14.12 14.25
C ARG A 175 -1.70 12.89 15.16
N ASP A 176 -0.77 12.00 14.83
CA ASP A 176 -0.52 10.81 15.64
C ASP A 176 0.20 11.19 16.95
N THR A 177 1.10 12.18 16.92
CA THR A 177 1.76 12.75 18.11
C THR A 177 0.73 13.30 19.11
N LEU A 178 -0.27 14.05 18.63
CA LEU A 178 -1.35 14.57 19.48
C LEU A 178 -2.19 13.46 20.13
N ASP A 179 -2.30 12.27 19.53
CA ASP A 179 -2.99 11.16 20.20
C ASP A 179 -2.21 10.67 21.41
N TYR A 180 -0.88 10.58 21.31
CA TYR A 180 -0.02 10.17 22.41
C TYR A 180 0.01 11.22 23.52
N GLU A 181 0.07 12.51 23.17
CA GLU A 181 0.01 13.61 24.16
C GLU A 181 -1.29 13.65 24.97
N ARG A 182 -2.38 13.10 24.42
CA ARG A 182 -3.72 13.12 25.04
C ARG A 182 -4.14 11.76 25.62
N ASP A 183 -3.26 10.76 25.59
CA ASP A 183 -3.58 9.36 25.92
C ASP A 183 -4.79 8.79 25.15
N GLN A 184 -4.95 9.22 23.88
CA GLN A 184 -6.05 8.82 22.99
C GLN A 184 -5.68 7.73 21.99
N VAL A 185 -4.54 7.04 22.21
CA VAL A 185 -3.95 6.07 21.27
C VAL A 185 -4.89 4.93 20.91
N TYR A 186 -5.68 4.43 21.87
CA TYR A 186 -6.66 3.34 21.67
C TYR A 186 -8.12 3.82 21.69
N THR A 187 -8.38 5.08 22.07
CA THR A 187 -9.74 5.62 22.20
C THR A 187 -10.15 6.56 21.05
N TRP A 188 -9.21 6.97 20.18
CA TRP A 188 -9.49 7.89 19.07
C TRP A 188 -10.64 7.44 18.15
N ALA A 189 -10.81 6.12 17.94
CA ALA A 189 -11.86 5.57 17.10
C ALA A 189 -13.25 5.60 17.78
N GLN A 190 -13.29 5.56 19.10
CA GLN A 190 -14.52 5.73 19.90
C GLN A 190 -14.90 7.22 19.93
N LEU A 191 -13.94 8.10 20.20
CA LEU A 191 -14.16 9.55 20.23
C LEU A 191 -14.72 10.06 18.88
N ARG A 192 -14.15 9.61 17.75
CA ARG A 192 -14.66 10.01 16.42
C ARG A 192 -16.11 9.53 16.17
N ARG A 193 -16.50 8.37 16.69
CA ARG A 193 -17.88 7.87 16.59
C ARG A 193 -18.83 8.71 17.42
N GLU A 194 -18.40 9.12 18.61
CA GLU A 194 -19.17 9.99 19.50
C GLU A 194 -19.34 11.40 18.92
N THR A 195 -18.27 11.99 18.37
CA THR A 195 -18.35 13.29 17.69
C THR A 195 -19.26 13.25 16.45
N ARG A 196 -19.25 12.14 15.70
CA ARG A 196 -20.14 11.97 14.52
C ARG A 196 -21.61 11.73 14.90
N ARG A 197 -21.87 11.27 16.13
CA ARG A 197 -23.23 11.07 16.67
C ARG A 197 -23.75 12.30 17.41
N GLY A 198 -23.26 13.50 17.07
CA GLY A 198 -23.76 14.74 17.63
C GLY A 198 -25.31 14.81 17.65
N PRO A 199 -25.89 15.60 18.56
CA PRO A 199 -27.29 15.50 19.02
C PRO A 199 -28.36 15.99 18.01
N GLY A 200 -28.13 15.82 16.70
CA GLY A 200 -28.94 16.40 15.63
C GLY A 200 -29.90 15.46 14.91
N SER A 201 -29.92 14.14 15.17
CA SER A 201 -30.80 13.21 14.43
C SER A 201 -32.17 13.00 15.08
N GLY A 202 -32.70 14.03 15.74
CA GLY A 202 -34.02 14.02 16.39
C GLY A 202 -35.15 14.65 15.57
N ARG A 203 -35.00 14.85 14.26
CA ARG A 203 -36.11 15.25 13.36
C ARG A 203 -36.59 14.07 12.53
N HIS A 204 -37.12 13.05 13.20
CA HIS A 204 -38.25 12.34 12.63
C HIS A 204 -39.45 13.29 12.69
N GLN A 205 -39.62 14.11 11.66
CA GLN A 205 -40.96 14.63 11.38
C GLN A 205 -41.84 13.42 11.07
N PRO A 206 -42.95 13.19 11.81
CA PRO A 206 -43.95 12.25 11.36
C PRO A 206 -44.52 12.84 10.06
N ARG A 207 -44.14 12.25 8.94
CA ARG A 207 -44.74 12.59 7.64
C ARG A 207 -46.13 11.97 7.65
N ASP A 208 -47.12 12.78 8.01
CA ASP A 208 -48.53 12.53 7.74
C ASP A 208 -48.69 12.07 6.29
N ARG A 209 -48.92 10.77 6.10
CA ARG A 209 -49.33 10.20 4.82
C ARG A 209 -50.85 10.05 4.83
N ARG A 210 -51.53 11.16 4.50
CA ARG A 210 -52.90 11.14 3.99
C ARG A 210 -52.89 11.73 2.58
N ARG A 211 -52.92 10.87 1.57
CA ARG A 211 -53.38 11.14 0.17
C ARG A 211 -53.33 9.81 -0.58
N GLU A 212 -54.46 9.14 -0.74
CA GLU A 212 -55.46 9.35 -1.81
C GLU A 212 -54.89 9.17 -3.21
N VAL A 213 -55.48 8.17 -3.85
CA VAL A 213 -55.26 7.65 -5.20
C VAL A 213 -55.87 8.61 -6.20
N THR A 214 -55.12 9.01 -7.22
CA THR A 214 -55.65 9.21 -8.59
C THR A 214 -54.53 9.14 -9.62
N SER A 215 -54.77 8.32 -10.63
CA SER A 215 -54.07 8.10 -11.89
C SER A 215 -54.01 9.32 -12.81
N SER A 216 -52.94 9.46 -13.61
CA SER A 216 -52.94 9.45 -15.09
C SER A 216 -51.83 10.33 -15.74
N ALA A 217 -51.16 9.69 -16.72
CA ALA A 217 -50.71 10.18 -18.04
C ALA A 217 -49.85 11.46 -18.23
N GLY A 218 -48.87 11.33 -19.14
CA GLY A 218 -48.21 12.42 -19.88
C GLY A 218 -46.69 12.45 -19.65
N SER A 219 -45.84 11.85 -20.48
CA SER A 219 -45.45 12.22 -21.86
C SER A 219 -44.75 13.58 -21.97
N SER A 220 -43.41 13.55 -22.08
CA SER A 220 -42.50 14.47 -22.83
C SER A 220 -41.07 14.13 -22.38
N ASP A 221 -40.26 13.39 -23.13
CA ASP A 221 -39.58 13.72 -24.40
C ASP A 221 -38.74 15.01 -24.34
N TRP A 222 -37.44 14.84 -24.07
CA TRP A 222 -36.38 15.80 -24.38
C TRP A 222 -35.11 15.03 -24.78
N ARG A 223 -34.90 14.91 -26.10
CA ARG A 223 -33.58 14.64 -26.71
C ARG A 223 -32.86 15.96 -27.01
N ARG A 224 -31.64 16.11 -26.48
CA ARG A 224 -30.42 16.77 -27.00
C ARG A 224 -29.45 16.84 -25.81
N GLY A 225 -28.31 16.16 -25.75
CA GLY A 225 -27.29 16.00 -26.77
C GLY A 225 -26.29 17.16 -26.65
N ASP A 226 -25.22 16.98 -25.87
CA ASP A 226 -23.85 17.06 -26.39
C ASP A 226 -22.81 16.61 -25.33
N THR A 227 -21.66 16.27 -25.90
CA THR A 227 -20.52 15.46 -25.54
C THR A 227 -19.43 16.27 -24.84
N SER A 228 -18.70 15.67 -23.89
CA SER A 228 -17.29 15.92 -23.49
C SER A 228 -17.03 15.07 -22.23
N ASP A 229 -16.63 13.82 -22.37
CA ASP A 229 -15.23 13.36 -22.39
C ASP A 229 -14.45 13.69 -21.10
N SER A 230 -14.46 12.74 -20.16
CA SER A 230 -13.41 12.60 -19.14
C SER A 230 -13.34 11.13 -18.69
N SER A 231 -12.41 10.40 -19.29
CA SER A 231 -12.05 9.02 -18.95
C SER A 231 -11.66 8.88 -17.48
N VAL A 232 -12.44 8.10 -16.74
CA VAL A 232 -12.09 7.56 -15.43
C VAL A 232 -11.69 6.11 -15.59
N GLU A 233 -10.40 5.85 -15.46
CA GLU A 233 -9.82 4.51 -15.31
C GLU A 233 -10.29 3.92 -13.97
N ALA A 234 -11.26 3.01 -14.05
CA ALA A 234 -11.69 2.16 -12.95
C ALA A 234 -10.89 0.86 -12.99
N ASP A 235 -9.83 0.80 -12.18
CA ASP A 235 -9.06 -0.42 -11.99
C ASP A 235 -9.79 -1.40 -11.05
N SER A 236 -9.63 -2.66 -11.41
CA SER A 236 -10.34 -3.84 -10.96
C SER A 236 -9.88 -4.27 -9.57
N ARG A 237 -10.81 -4.69 -8.70
CA ARG A 237 -10.57 -5.81 -7.76
C ARG A 237 -11.83 -6.34 -7.07
N SER A 238 -12.04 -7.63 -7.34
CA SER A 238 -12.32 -8.68 -6.35
C SER A 238 -13.75 -8.78 -5.80
N THR A 239 -14.60 -9.42 -6.59
CA THR A 239 -15.66 -10.30 -6.10
C THR A 239 -15.04 -11.50 -5.38
N ARG A 240 -15.21 -11.57 -4.05
CA ARG A 240 -15.04 -12.79 -3.26
C ARG A 240 -16.39 -13.54 -3.20
N PRO A 241 -16.44 -14.85 -3.49
CA PRO A 241 -17.51 -15.68 -2.97
C PRO A 241 -17.13 -16.19 -1.58
N ALA A 242 -18.07 -16.02 -0.64
CA ALA A 242 -18.11 -16.76 0.60
C ALA A 242 -18.82 -18.08 0.32
N GLU A 243 -18.17 -19.21 0.63
CA GLU A 243 -18.79 -20.48 1.05
C GLU A 243 -17.69 -21.55 1.11
N ASN A 244 -17.26 -21.94 2.32
CA ASN A 244 -17.26 -23.37 2.61
C ASN A 244 -17.22 -23.68 4.10
N ARG A 245 -18.04 -24.66 4.39
CA ARG A 245 -18.59 -25.12 5.65
C ARG A 245 -17.71 -26.22 6.24
N SER A 246 -17.81 -26.34 7.56
CA SER A 246 -17.22 -27.34 8.44
C SER A 246 -16.98 -28.74 7.87
N VAL A 247 -15.80 -29.32 8.12
CA VAL A 247 -15.64 -30.74 8.47
C VAL A 247 -14.49 -30.87 9.49
N PHE A 248 -14.83 -31.22 10.72
CA PHE A 248 -13.93 -31.82 11.72
C PHE A 248 -13.53 -33.23 11.26
N PRO A 249 -12.34 -33.70 11.62
CA PRO A 249 -12.22 -35.08 12.07
C PRO A 249 -11.69 -35.16 13.50
N GLN A 250 -12.45 -35.86 14.35
CA GLN A 250 -11.93 -36.54 15.53
C GLN A 250 -10.84 -37.52 15.09
N VAL A 251 -9.71 -37.53 15.81
CA VAL A 251 -8.87 -38.72 15.95
C VAL A 251 -8.62 -38.96 17.42
N THR A 252 -8.89 -40.19 17.80
CA THR A 252 -8.91 -40.81 19.12
C THR A 252 -7.53 -41.32 19.53
N SER A 253 -7.27 -41.33 20.85
CA SER A 253 -6.48 -42.29 21.64
C SER A 253 -5.03 -42.63 21.20
N ALA A 254 -3.99 -42.17 21.92
CA ALA A 254 -3.37 -42.78 23.13
C ALA A 254 -2.03 -43.52 22.78
N PRO A 255 -1.23 -44.03 23.74
CA PRO A 255 -0.10 -43.29 24.31
C PRO A 255 1.22 -44.11 24.45
N GLU A 256 2.38 -43.57 24.05
CA GLU A 256 3.72 -44.04 24.49
C GLU A 256 4.68 -42.85 24.31
N GLY A 257 5.69 -42.53 25.11
CA GLY A 257 6.34 -43.14 26.26
C GLY A 257 7.69 -42.44 26.43
N GLY A 258 8.17 -42.32 27.68
CA GLY A 258 9.61 -42.26 27.98
C GLY A 258 10.32 -40.90 27.92
N GLY A 259 11.12 -40.63 28.97
CA GLY A 259 12.28 -39.73 28.86
C GLY A 259 12.39 -38.60 29.88
N GLY A 260 12.26 -38.89 31.18
CA GLY A 260 12.60 -37.93 32.24
C GLY A 260 14.10 -37.65 32.31
N ALA A 261 14.53 -36.51 31.77
CA ALA A 261 15.89 -35.99 31.92
C ALA A 261 16.00 -35.11 33.18
N LYS A 262 16.83 -35.55 34.12
CA LYS A 262 17.24 -34.81 35.32
C LYS A 262 18.12 -33.61 34.92
N GLY A 263 17.60 -32.39 35.01
CA GLY A 263 18.38 -31.15 34.93
C GLY A 263 18.42 -30.43 36.28
N LYS A 264 19.52 -30.59 37.01
CA LYS A 264 19.80 -29.85 38.25
C LYS A 264 19.98 -28.36 37.94
N LYS A 265 19.07 -27.52 38.44
CA LYS A 265 19.30 -26.06 38.59
C LYS A 265 20.26 -25.84 39.76
N LYS A 266 21.41 -25.21 39.50
CA LYS A 266 22.24 -24.57 40.51
C LYS A 266 22.14 -23.05 40.28
N GLN A 267 21.86 -22.34 41.37
CA GLN A 267 21.65 -20.91 41.46
C GLN A 267 22.91 -20.11 41.05
N PRO A 268 22.78 -18.88 40.51
CA PRO A 268 23.84 -17.89 40.62
C PRO A 268 23.70 -17.12 41.94
N ALA A 269 24.78 -17.05 42.70
CA ALA A 269 24.92 -16.20 43.86
C ALA A 269 25.14 -14.74 43.42
N CYS A 270 24.35 -13.84 44.00
CA CYS A 270 24.58 -12.41 43.99
C CYS A 270 25.81 -12.08 44.84
N VAL A 271 26.73 -11.29 44.30
CA VAL A 271 27.67 -10.49 45.10
C VAL A 271 27.54 -9.06 44.58
N GLU A 272 26.84 -8.25 45.36
CA GLU A 272 26.96 -6.79 45.37
C GLU A 272 28.25 -6.45 46.13
N ASP A 273 29.10 -5.58 45.59
CA ASP A 273 29.65 -4.46 46.34
C ASP A 273 30.49 -3.51 45.46
N SER A 274 30.62 -2.26 45.93
CA SER A 274 31.44 -1.13 45.45
C SER A 274 30.64 -0.06 44.68
N ARG A 275 30.03 0.92 45.37
CA ARG A 275 30.65 2.17 45.90
C ARG A 275 31.49 2.94 44.86
N GLY A 276 31.07 4.17 44.55
CA GLY A 276 31.98 5.19 44.00
C GLY A 276 31.30 6.43 43.39
N ALA A 277 31.45 7.56 44.10
CA ALA A 277 31.50 8.95 43.61
C ALA A 277 30.24 9.52 42.90
N SER A 278 29.47 10.46 43.46
CA SER A 278 29.80 11.85 43.85
C SER A 278 30.54 12.64 42.77
N ASN A 279 29.86 13.61 42.12
CA ASN A 279 30.22 15.05 42.16
C ASN A 279 29.45 15.91 41.14
N ASN A 280 28.95 17.04 41.67
CA ASN A 280 28.91 18.42 41.14
C ASN A 280 28.09 18.70 39.86
N SER A 281 26.97 19.42 39.95
CA SER A 281 26.84 20.88 40.18
C SER A 281 27.53 21.74 39.10
N THR A 282 26.77 22.22 38.13
CA THR A 282 27.09 23.49 37.43
C THR A 282 25.79 24.19 37.05
N GLN A 283 25.46 25.13 37.94
CA GLN A 283 24.50 26.22 37.78
C GLN A 283 24.97 27.11 36.63
N ARG A 284 24.11 27.36 35.64
CA ARG A 284 24.30 28.42 34.64
C ARG A 284 23.16 29.41 34.75
N ASP A 285 23.44 30.50 35.42
CA ASP A 285 22.68 31.74 35.34
C ASP A 285 22.76 32.29 33.92
N ARG A 286 21.60 32.57 33.32
CA ARG A 286 21.49 33.42 32.13
C ARG A 286 20.56 34.57 32.47
N GLU A 287 21.18 35.71 32.76
CA GLU A 287 20.54 37.02 32.78
C GLU A 287 19.97 37.36 31.40
N TYR A 288 18.73 37.86 31.38
CA TYR A 288 18.13 38.53 30.24
C TYR A 288 17.97 40.02 30.58
N PRO A 289 18.42 40.96 29.73
CA PRO A 289 18.12 42.36 29.92
C PRO A 289 16.73 42.72 29.39
N LEU A 290 16.00 43.46 30.23
CA LEU A 290 14.70 44.08 29.95
C LEU A 290 14.82 45.13 28.84
N ARG A 291 13.99 45.01 27.81
CA ARG A 291 13.70 46.08 26.83
C ARG A 291 12.67 47.03 27.41
N THR A 292 13.07 48.25 27.73
CA THR A 292 12.17 49.41 27.88
C THR A 292 11.72 49.90 26.50
N ARG A 293 10.41 49.94 26.26
CA ARG A 293 9.81 50.68 25.15
C ARG A 293 9.39 52.07 25.65
N ARG A 294 9.73 53.08 24.83
CA ARG A 294 9.08 54.38 24.78
C ARG A 294 7.65 54.24 24.28
#